data_AF-A0A399X1T5-F1
#
_entry.id   AF-A0A399X1T5-F1
#
_cell.length_a   1.000
_cell.length_b   1.000
_cell.length_c   1.000
_cell.angle_alpha   90.00
_cell.angle_beta   90.00
_cell.angle_gamma   90.00
#
_symmetry.space_group_name_H-M   'P 1'
#
loop_
_entity.id
_entity.type
_entity.pdbx_description
1 polymer ?
#
loop_
_entity_poly.entity_id
_entity_poly.type
_entity_poly.pdbx_seq_one_letter_code
_entity_poly.pdbx_strand_id
1 'polypeptide(L)'
;MYTRLLPLPQHSFFLFGPRGTGKTTWLRMVLGKARWFDLLRSTELLKLMRSTDQFRFEVEALEKGSWIVVDEYFRLWWRIVLLEDSQSDRD
;
A
#
# COMPACT_ATOMS: atom_id res chain seq x y z
N MET A 1 20.55 -14.90 -5.94
CA MET A 1 19.12 -14.57 -5.69
C MET A 1 18.49 -15.83 -5.11
N TYR A 2 17.85 -15.77 -3.94
CA TYR A 2 17.22 -16.95 -3.34
C TYR A 2 15.77 -17.09 -3.84
N THR A 3 15.35 -18.31 -4.17
CA THR A 3 13.97 -18.61 -4.59
C THR A 3 13.05 -18.53 -3.37
N ARG A 4 11.96 -17.75 -3.46
CA ARG A 4 10.94 -17.78 -2.41
C ARG A 4 10.22 -19.12 -2.43
N LEU A 5 10.09 -19.74 -1.25
CA LEU A 5 9.42 -21.04 -1.09
C LEU A 5 7.89 -20.90 -1.05
N LEU A 6 7.38 -19.73 -0.66
CA LEU A 6 5.95 -19.48 -0.55
C LEU A 6 5.38 -18.99 -1.90
N PRO A 7 4.34 -19.64 -2.43
CA PRO A 7 3.66 -19.17 -3.63
C PRO A 7 2.82 -17.92 -3.33
N LEU A 8 2.42 -17.22 -4.40
CA LEU A 8 1.46 -16.12 -4.30
C LEU A 8 0.09 -16.66 -3.85
N PRO A 9 -0.54 -16.12 -2.77
CA PRO A 9 -1.88 -16.51 -2.36
C PRO A 9 -2.95 -16.19 -3.42
N GLN A 10 -4.08 -16.93 -3.38
CA GLN A 10 -5.20 -16.74 -4.32
C GLN A 10 -6.12 -15.56 -3.96
N HIS A 11 -5.97 -15.01 -2.76
CA HIS A 11 -6.81 -13.94 -2.21
C HIS A 11 -5.94 -12.86 -1.57
N SER A 12 -6.57 -11.82 -1.02
CA SER A 12 -5.92 -10.73 -0.29
C SER A 12 -5.04 -11.27 0.85
N PHE A 13 -3.83 -10.73 0.95
CA PHE A 13 -2.87 -11.11 1.98
C PHE A 13 -1.99 -9.93 2.37
N PHE A 14 -1.39 -10.02 3.56
CA PHE A 14 -0.35 -9.11 3.98
C PHE A 14 1.03 -9.75 3.77
N LEU A 15 1.97 -9.00 3.20
CA LEU A 15 3.35 -9.44 3.02
C LEU A 15 4.27 -8.71 4.02
N PHE A 16 4.57 -9.37 5.13
CA PHE A 16 5.48 -8.86 6.15
C PHE A 16 6.91 -9.36 5.98
N GLY A 17 7.86 -8.69 6.63
CA GLY A 17 9.24 -9.16 6.77
C GLY A 17 10.25 -8.03 6.90
N PRO A 18 11.51 -8.34 7.27
CA PRO A 18 12.56 -7.34 7.49
C PRO A 18 12.82 -6.45 6.26
N ARG A 19 13.35 -5.24 6.48
CA ARG A 19 13.80 -4.37 5.39
C ARG A 19 14.94 -5.03 4.61
N GLY A 20 15.06 -4.72 3.33
CA GLY A 20 16.11 -5.26 2.46
C GLY A 20 15.91 -6.70 1.98
N THR A 21 14.82 -7.38 2.35
CA THR A 21 14.53 -8.77 1.94
C THR A 21 13.86 -8.92 0.56
N GLY A 22 13.83 -7.85 -0.25
CA GLY A 22 13.31 -7.89 -1.62
C GLY A 22 11.81 -8.17 -1.76
N LYS A 23 10.98 -7.76 -0.80
CA LYS A 23 9.51 -7.95 -0.84
C LYS A 23 8.87 -7.24 -2.03
N THR A 24 9.12 -5.94 -2.18
CA THR A 24 8.65 -5.12 -3.31
C THR A 24 9.16 -5.65 -4.64
N THR A 25 10.43 -6.03 -4.71
CA THR A 25 11.03 -6.64 -5.92
C THR A 25 10.31 -7.93 -6.31
N TRP A 26 10.07 -8.82 -5.36
CA TRP A 26 9.36 -10.07 -5.60
C TRP A 26 7.91 -9.81 -6.07
N LEU A 27 7.18 -8.91 -5.41
CA LEU A 27 5.82 -8.53 -5.82
C LEU A 27 5.79 -7.93 -7.24
N ARG A 28 6.75 -7.09 -7.62
CA ARG A 28 6.83 -6.57 -9.00
C ARG A 28 7.07 -7.68 -10.04
N MET A 29 7.77 -8.75 -9.68
CA MET A 29 7.99 -9.89 -10.57
C MET A 29 6.72 -10.74 -10.72
N VAL A 30 6.03 -11.07 -9.62
CA VAL A 30 4.86 -11.97 -9.66
C VAL A 30 3.54 -11.25 -9.98
N LEU A 31 3.45 -9.95 -9.69
CA LEU A 31 2.30 -9.06 -9.91
C LEU A 31 2.65 -7.89 -10.84
N GLY A 32 3.25 -8.18 -12.00
CA GLY A 32 3.75 -7.14 -12.91
C GLY A 32 2.70 -6.16 -13.45
N LYS A 33 1.42 -6.56 -13.48
CA LYS A 33 0.29 -5.73 -13.94
C LYS A 33 -0.52 -5.09 -12.81
N ALA A 34 -0.13 -5.28 -11.55
CA ALA A 34 -0.89 -4.73 -10.43
C ALA A 34 -0.89 -3.20 -10.40
N ARG A 35 -1.96 -2.61 -9.87
CA ARG A 35 -1.99 -1.20 -9.51
C ARG A 35 -1.21 -0.99 -8.21
N TRP A 36 -0.23 -0.10 -8.23
CA TRP A 36 0.63 0.19 -7.08
C TRP A 36 0.23 1.50 -6.42
N PHE A 37 0.05 1.45 -5.09
CA PHE A 37 -0.07 2.60 -4.22
C PHE A 37 1.12 2.61 -3.27
N ASP A 38 2.11 3.45 -3.55
CA ASP A 38 3.32 3.59 -2.74
C ASP A 38 3.14 4.73 -1.74
N LEU A 39 2.84 4.38 -0.49
CA LEU A 39 2.54 5.35 0.55
C LEU A 39 3.80 6.00 1.16
N LEU A 40 5.01 5.62 0.73
CA LEU A 40 6.21 6.42 1.02
C LEU A 40 6.27 7.68 0.16
N ARG A 41 5.66 7.66 -1.03
CA ARG A 41 5.68 8.83 -1.93
C ARG A 41 4.73 9.88 -1.41
N SER A 42 5.31 11.01 -1.02
CA SER A 42 4.58 12.16 -0.48
C SER A 42 3.45 12.64 -1.41
N THR A 43 3.63 12.59 -2.72
CA THR A 43 2.60 13.01 -3.70
C THR A 43 1.39 12.08 -3.71
N GLU A 44 1.60 10.76 -3.79
CA GLU A 44 0.54 9.76 -3.76
C GLU A 44 -0.19 9.79 -2.42
N LEU A 45 0.57 9.85 -1.34
CA LEU A 45 0.02 9.95 0.01
C LEU A 45 -0.83 11.21 0.21
N LEU A 46 -0.34 12.39 -0.22
CA LEU A 46 -1.10 13.64 -0.13
C LEU A 46 -2.36 13.60 -1.01
N LYS A 47 -2.28 13.00 -2.21
CA LYS A 47 -3.43 12.82 -3.10
C LYS A 47 -4.51 11.97 -2.44
N LEU A 48 -4.13 10.81 -1.88
CA LEU A 48 -5.06 9.90 -1.21
C LEU A 48 -5.61 10.48 0.11
N MET A 49 -4.82 11.26 0.85
CA MET A 49 -5.28 11.90 2.09
C MET A 49 -6.26 13.06 1.85
N ARG A 50 -6.21 13.71 0.68
CA ARG A 50 -7.15 14.80 0.35
C ARG A 50 -8.55 14.31 0.04
N SER A 51 -8.68 13.07 -0.43
CA SER A 51 -9.97 12.43 -0.69
C SER A 51 -9.80 10.93 -0.59
N THR A 52 -10.37 10.34 0.47
CA THR A 52 -10.39 8.89 0.66
C THR A 52 -11.13 8.18 -0.48
N ASP A 53 -12.11 8.84 -1.11
CA ASP A 53 -12.84 8.32 -2.26
C ASP A 53 -11.95 8.16 -3.51
N GLN A 54 -10.86 8.93 -3.63
CA GLN A 54 -9.92 8.79 -4.74
C GLN A 54 -9.32 7.38 -4.82
N PHE A 55 -9.05 6.75 -3.68
CA PHE A 55 -8.61 5.35 -3.64
C PHE A 55 -9.68 4.43 -4.22
N ARG A 56 -10.94 4.61 -3.78
CA ARG A 56 -12.08 3.81 -4.25
C ARG A 56 -12.26 3.96 -5.76
N PHE A 57 -12.30 5.20 -6.26
CA PHE A 57 -12.47 5.47 -7.69
C PHE A 57 -11.36 4.83 -8.54
N GLU A 58 -10.11 4.90 -8.11
CA GLU A 58 -9.00 4.29 -8.83
C GLU A 58 -9.07 2.76 -8.83
N VAL A 59 -9.57 2.15 -7.76
CA VAL A 59 -9.74 0.71 -7.66
C VAL A 59 -10.93 0.23 -8.48
N GLU A 60 -12.06 0.93 -8.43
CA GLU A 60 -13.27 0.59 -9.19
C GLU A 60 -13.10 0.74 -10.70
N ALA A 61 -12.18 1.61 -11.14
CA ALA A 61 -11.82 1.77 -12.54
C ALA A 61 -10.96 0.62 -13.10
N LEU A 62 -10.46 -0.30 -12.26
CA LEU A 62 -9.66 -1.44 -12.70
C LEU A 62 -10.54 -2.59 -13.20
N GLU A 63 -9.99 -3.39 -14.11
CA GLU A 63 -10.63 -4.64 -14.53
C GLU A 63 -10.79 -5.60 -13.34
N LYS A 64 -11.91 -6.34 -13.30
CA LYS A 64 -12.15 -7.35 -12.25
C LYS A 64 -11.03 -8.39 -12.24
N GLY A 65 -10.52 -8.70 -11.05
CA GLY A 65 -9.38 -9.60 -10.87
C GLY A 65 -8.02 -8.91 -10.95
N SER A 66 -7.98 -7.60 -11.17
CA SER A 66 -6.74 -6.83 -11.06
C SER A 66 -6.19 -6.88 -9.64
N TRP A 67 -4.89 -7.12 -9.53
CA TRP A 67 -4.19 -7.02 -8.26
C TRP A 67 -3.93 -5.58 -7.90
N ILE A 68 -4.08 -5.28 -6.61
CA ILE A 68 -3.77 -3.98 -6.03
C ILE A 68 -2.71 -4.21 -4.97
N VAL A 69 -1.61 -3.45 -5.05
CA VAL A 69 -0.53 -3.50 -4.07
C VAL A 69 -0.45 -2.16 -3.38
N VAL A 70 -0.64 -2.17 -2.06
CA VAL A 70 -0.43 -1.02 -1.19
C VAL A 70 0.87 -1.23 -0.44
N ASP A 71 1.92 -0.50 -0.82
CA ASP A 71 3.24 -0.63 -0.20
C ASP A 71 3.38 0.36 0.98
N GLU A 72 4.07 -0.09 2.03
CA GLU A 72 4.44 0.72 3.20
C GLU A 72 3.27 1.40 3.95
N TYR A 73 2.14 0.68 4.05
CA TYR A 73 0.91 1.12 4.75
C TYR A 73 1.12 1.69 6.16
N PHE A 74 2.09 1.18 6.92
CA PHE A 74 2.37 1.64 8.28
C PHE A 74 2.65 3.15 8.40
N ARG A 75 3.17 3.80 7.33
CA ARG A 75 3.41 5.24 7.35
C ARG A 75 2.12 6.06 7.40
N LEU A 76 1.05 5.60 6.75
CA LEU A 76 -0.25 6.26 6.79
C LEU A 76 -0.84 6.17 8.19
N TRP A 77 -0.76 5.00 8.82
CA TRP A 77 -1.27 4.77 10.17
C TRP A 77 -0.68 5.76 11.17
N TRP A 78 0.65 5.92 11.20
CA TRP A 78 1.29 6.88 12.11
C TRP A 78 0.91 8.33 11.84
N ARG A 79 0.69 8.71 10.57
CA ARG A 79 0.28 10.09 10.23
C ARG A 79 -1.15 10.41 10.64
N ILE A 80 -2.06 9.45 10.57
CA ILE A 80 -3.45 9.64 11.03
C ILE A 80 -3.45 9.87 12.54
N VAL A 81 -2.73 9.03 13.30
CA VAL A 81 -2.60 9.16 14.75
C VAL A 81 -2.04 10.54 15.13
N LEU A 82 -0.95 10.98 14.50
CA LEU A 82 -0.37 12.31 14.79
C LEU A 82 -1.30 13.48 14.47
N LEU A 83 -2.18 13.36 13.46
CA LEU A 83 -3.13 14.41 13.10
C LEU A 83 -4.29 14.49 14.07
N GLU A 84 -4.75 13.36 14.62
CA GLU A 84 -5.77 13.33 15.68
C GLU A 84 -5.24 13.92 16.98
N ASP A 85 -4.01 13.57 17.38
CA ASP A 85 -3.35 14.13 18.57
C ASP A 85 -3.15 15.66 18.46
N SER A 86 -2.87 16.18 17.25
CA SER A 86 -2.66 17.61 17.00
C SER A 86 -3.94 18.47 17.01
N GLN A 87 -5.11 17.82 16.91
CA GLN A 87 -6.42 18.47 17.00
C GLN A 87 -6.98 18.42 18.43
N SER A 88 -6.61 17.40 19.21
CA SER A 88 -6.99 17.25 20.61
C SER A 88 -6.33 18.27 21.56
N ASP A 89 -5.24 18.92 21.15
CA ASP A 89 -4.49 19.89 21.96
C ASP A 89 -4.92 21.35 21.68
N ARG A 90 -6.03 21.54 20.96
CA ARG A 90 -6.60 22.87 20.61
C ARG A 90 -7.98 23.15 21.23
N ASP A 91 -8.46 22.26 22.10
CA ASP A 91 -9.65 22.46 22.94
C ASP A 91 -9.25 22.56 24.41
#